data_AF-A0A8T4UYE4-F1
#
_entry.id   AF-A0A8T4UYE4-F1
#
_cell.length_a   1.000
_cell.length_b   1.000
_cell.length_c   1.000
_cell.angle_alpha   90.00
_cell.angle_beta   90.00
_cell.angle_gamma   90.00
#
_symmetry.space_group_name_H-M   'P 1'
#
loop_
_entity.id
_entity.type
_entity.pdbx_description
1 polymer ?
#
loop_
_entity_poly.entity_id
_entity_poly.type
_entity_poly.pdbx_seq_one_letter_code
_entity_poly.pdbx_strand_id
1 'polypeptide(L)'
;MLNILFSPRWFSGGDILIDIFSIVVLLVISVVTFRYHQLNQGQKKHIYFSLATLFLALAFVFKIITNFTLYEHVYRTFSIGVFTLVYGGINFSDTLFLVGTLLYRLFTLLGFYLLFRIYCRRYSLYLDALMIYFMIIIMYFASHAYYIFHLTALLFLLPLVRHYIINYRRTKDKAGQLIAWSFGLIAASQVASILLSIDQIVYVLAEGIQFIGYVLLLLTVLMVRFYGKKKK
;
A
#
# COMPACT_ATOMS: atom_id res chain seq x y z
N MET A 1 -19.03 -12.62 -16.48
CA MET A 1 -17.61 -12.93 -16.17
C MET A 1 -17.00 -11.69 -15.55
N LEU A 2 -16.50 -11.77 -14.32
CA LEU A 2 -15.79 -10.65 -13.70
C LEU A 2 -14.51 -10.41 -14.50
N ASN A 3 -14.38 -9.25 -15.16
CA ASN A 3 -13.09 -8.80 -15.71
C ASN A 3 -12.20 -8.40 -14.53
N ILE A 4 -11.53 -9.38 -13.92
CA ILE A 4 -10.69 -9.18 -12.72
C ILE A 4 -9.33 -8.56 -13.09
N LEU A 5 -8.98 -8.51 -14.39
CA LEU A 5 -7.80 -7.80 -14.88
C LEU A 5 -8.10 -6.31 -15.11
N PHE A 6 -7.78 -5.51 -14.09
CA PHE A 6 -7.74 -4.05 -14.20
C PHE A 6 -6.48 -3.55 -14.93
N SER A 7 -5.42 -4.36 -14.97
CA SER A 7 -4.15 -4.01 -15.62
C SER A 7 -4.22 -4.21 -17.14
N PRO A 8 -3.80 -3.22 -17.95
CA PRO A 8 -3.62 -3.41 -19.39
C PRO A 8 -2.63 -4.54 -19.70
N ARG A 9 -2.86 -5.29 -20.77
CA ARG A 9 -1.98 -6.42 -21.17
C ARG A 9 -0.50 -6.01 -21.33
N TRP A 10 -0.23 -4.81 -21.84
CA TRP A 10 1.13 -4.30 -22.03
C TRP A 10 1.82 -3.90 -20.72
N PHE A 11 1.06 -3.68 -19.64
CA PHE A 11 1.57 -3.32 -18.32
C PHE A 11 1.62 -4.51 -17.35
N SER A 12 1.10 -5.66 -17.76
CA SER A 12 1.18 -6.92 -17.02
C SER A 12 2.65 -7.28 -16.75
N GLY A 13 3.00 -7.37 -15.46
CA GLY A 13 4.36 -7.62 -14.99
C GLY A 13 5.13 -6.36 -14.60
N GLY A 14 4.82 -5.20 -15.17
CA GLY A 14 5.38 -3.91 -14.76
C GLY A 14 4.89 -3.50 -13.36
N ASP A 15 3.63 -3.79 -13.06
CA ASP A 15 3.02 -3.66 -11.73
C ASP A 15 3.79 -4.48 -10.67
N ILE A 16 4.20 -5.71 -10.99
CA ILE A 16 4.97 -6.57 -10.08
C ILE A 16 6.32 -5.93 -9.74
N LEU A 17 7.02 -5.36 -10.72
CA LEU A 17 8.31 -4.70 -10.48
C LEU A 17 8.16 -3.50 -9.55
N ILE A 18 7.09 -2.71 -9.72
CA ILE A 18 6.75 -1.60 -8.84
C ILE A 18 6.47 -2.08 -7.41
N ASP A 19 5.72 -3.18 -7.27
CA ASP A 19 5.40 -3.76 -5.97
C ASP A 19 6.67 -4.30 -5.27
N ILE A 20 7.56 -4.99 -6.00
CA ILE A 20 8.86 -5.47 -5.47
C ILE A 20 9.69 -4.30 -4.96
N PHE A 21 9.81 -3.22 -5.75
CA PHE A 21 10.53 -2.03 -5.32
C PHE A 21 9.91 -1.43 -4.05
N SER A 22 8.58 -1.35 -4.00
CA SER A 22 7.84 -0.81 -2.85
C SER A 22 8.07 -1.65 -1.58
N ILE A 23 8.13 -2.99 -1.71
CA ILE A 23 8.52 -3.89 -0.60
C ILE A 23 9.91 -3.55 -0.09
N VAL A 24 10.91 -3.43 -0.97
CA VAL A 24 12.28 -3.10 -0.58
C VAL A 24 12.34 -1.78 0.17
N VAL A 25 11.66 -0.74 -0.34
CA VAL A 25 11.57 0.56 0.32
C VAL A 25 10.97 0.44 1.71
N LEU A 26 9.82 -0.22 1.84
CA LEU A 26 9.11 -0.37 3.10
C LEU A 26 9.91 -1.17 4.14
N LEU A 27 10.61 -2.22 3.70
CA LEU A 27 11.52 -3.00 4.56
C LEU A 27 12.70 -2.15 5.04
N VAL A 28 13.32 -1.36 4.15
CA VAL A 28 14.40 -0.43 4.54
C VAL A 28 13.89 0.56 5.59
N ILE A 29 12.73 1.17 5.38
CA ILE A 29 12.11 2.11 6.33
C ILE A 29 11.83 1.39 7.66
N SER A 30 11.25 0.20 7.61
CA SER A 30 10.93 -0.58 8.81
C SER A 30 12.17 -0.89 9.65
N VAL A 31 13.25 -1.36 9.01
CA VAL A 31 14.53 -1.68 9.67
C VAL A 31 15.19 -0.43 10.25
N VAL A 32 15.22 0.68 9.49
CA VAL A 32 15.82 1.94 9.98
C VAL A 32 15.05 2.47 11.19
N THR A 33 13.73 2.46 11.14
CA THR A 33 12.90 2.97 12.23
C THR A 33 12.97 2.07 13.46
N PHE A 34 13.07 0.75 13.27
CA PHE A 34 13.27 -0.21 14.35
C PHE A 34 14.62 0.00 15.05
N ARG A 35 15.71 0.19 14.29
CA ARG A 35 17.02 0.51 14.86
C ARG A 35 16.99 1.82 15.64
N TYR A 36 16.28 2.83 15.13
CA TYR A 36 16.11 4.10 15.85
C TYR A 36 15.35 3.93 17.17
N HIS A 37 14.38 3.01 17.23
CA HIS A 37 13.71 2.67 18.48
C HIS A 37 14.67 2.04 19.51
N GLN A 38 15.52 1.09 19.09
CA GLN A 38 16.49 0.46 20.00
C GLN A 38 17.46 1.48 20.62
N LEU A 39 17.81 2.53 19.87
CA LEU A 39 18.67 3.62 20.34
C LEU A 39 17.93 4.60 21.27
N ASN A 40 16.64 4.84 21.04
CA ASN A 40 15.79 5.76 21.81
C ASN A 40 14.69 4.98 22.55
N GLN A 41 15.09 4.18 23.56
CA GLN A 41 14.25 3.22 24.29
C GLN A 41 12.97 3.78 24.95
N GLY A 42 12.71 5.09 24.90
CA GLY A 42 11.51 5.71 25.48
C GLY A 42 10.30 5.92 24.55
N GLN A 43 10.48 5.87 23.21
CA GLN A 43 9.40 6.28 22.28
C GLN A 43 8.76 5.10 21.54
N LYS A 44 7.64 4.59 22.08
CA LYS A 44 6.82 3.52 21.48
C LYS A 44 6.35 3.83 20.05
N LYS A 45 6.27 5.12 19.68
CA LYS A 45 5.89 5.59 18.34
C LYS A 45 6.75 4.99 17.22
N HIS A 46 8.05 4.80 17.46
CA HIS A 46 8.97 4.26 16.45
C HIS A 46 8.73 2.76 16.19
N ILE A 47 8.38 1.97 17.21
CA ILE A 47 7.95 0.58 17.01
C ILE A 47 6.69 0.54 16.16
N TYR A 48 5.66 1.32 16.51
CA TYR A 48 4.41 1.29 15.76
C TYR A 48 4.61 1.68 14.30
N PHE A 49 5.50 2.64 14.02
CA PHE A 49 5.82 3.05 12.65
C PHE A 49 6.58 1.94 11.89
N SER A 50 7.54 1.29 12.53
CA SER A 50 8.25 0.14 11.96
C SER A 50 7.30 -1.03 11.68
N LEU A 51 6.39 -1.34 12.60
CA LEU A 51 5.40 -2.39 12.43
C LEU A 51 4.40 -2.05 11.33
N ALA A 52 3.96 -0.78 11.26
CA ALA A 52 3.08 -0.31 10.20
C ALA A 52 3.69 -0.49 8.81
N THR A 53 4.95 -0.08 8.63
CA THR A 53 5.67 -0.24 7.37
C THR A 53 5.96 -1.69 7.02
N LEU A 54 6.18 -2.55 8.03
CA LEU A 54 6.29 -4.00 7.83
C LEU A 54 4.98 -4.62 7.35
N PHE A 55 3.83 -4.24 7.92
CA PHE A 55 2.54 -4.71 7.44
C PHE A 55 2.27 -4.27 6.01
N LEU A 56 2.60 -3.02 5.65
CA LEU A 56 2.49 -2.58 4.25
C LEU A 56 3.38 -3.41 3.31
N ALA A 57 4.61 -3.75 3.73
CA ALA A 57 5.49 -4.61 2.92
C ALA A 57 4.90 -6.02 2.74
N LEU A 58 4.39 -6.62 3.82
CA LEU A 58 3.70 -7.92 3.76
C LEU A 58 2.46 -7.87 2.86
N ALA A 59 1.71 -6.76 2.88
CA ALA A 59 0.57 -6.57 1.99
C ALA A 59 0.99 -6.69 0.52
N PHE A 60 2.07 -6.02 0.09
CA PHE A 60 2.56 -6.12 -1.28
C PHE A 60 3.01 -7.54 -1.66
N VAL A 61 3.56 -8.32 -0.71
CA VAL A 61 3.88 -9.74 -0.96
C VAL A 61 2.60 -10.50 -1.33
N PHE A 62 1.51 -10.32 -0.58
CA PHE A 62 0.23 -10.96 -0.90
C PHE A 62 -0.38 -10.45 -2.21
N LYS A 63 -0.23 -9.16 -2.53
CA LYS A 63 -0.64 -8.60 -3.83
C LYS A 63 0.10 -9.27 -4.99
N ILE A 64 1.42 -9.41 -4.89
CA ILE A 64 2.24 -10.09 -5.90
C ILE A 64 1.80 -11.55 -6.07
N ILE A 65 1.63 -12.31 -4.98
CA ILE A 65 1.15 -13.70 -5.03
C ILE A 65 -0.21 -13.79 -5.75
N THR A 66 -1.12 -12.85 -5.45
CA THR A 66 -2.45 -12.77 -6.07
C THR A 66 -2.37 -12.41 -7.56
N ASN A 67 -1.46 -11.53 -7.95
CA ASN A 67 -1.27 -11.16 -9.36
C ASN A 67 -0.65 -12.31 -10.16
N PHE A 68 0.27 -13.09 -9.57
CA PHE A 68 0.82 -14.28 -10.21
C PHE A 68 -0.26 -15.32 -10.56
N THR A 69 -1.23 -15.56 -9.68
CA THR A 69 -2.32 -16.51 -9.96
C THR A 69 -3.25 -16.03 -11.08
N LEU A 70 -3.45 -14.70 -11.21
CA LEU A 70 -4.19 -14.12 -12.33
C LEU A 70 -3.44 -14.24 -13.65
N TYR A 71 -2.12 -13.98 -13.65
CA TYR A 71 -1.33 -14.00 -14.87
C TYR A 71 -1.18 -15.42 -15.43
N GLU A 72 -1.04 -16.45 -14.59
CA GLU A 72 -1.02 -17.85 -15.06
C GLU A 72 -2.30 -18.22 -15.84
N HIS A 73 -3.48 -17.74 -15.45
CA HIS A 73 -4.72 -18.00 -16.19
C HIS A 73 -4.75 -17.36 -17.58
N VAL A 74 -4.18 -16.14 -17.71
CA VAL A 74 -4.07 -15.45 -19.00
C VAL A 74 -3.07 -16.16 -19.92
N TYR A 75 -1.94 -16.65 -19.38
CA TYR A 75 -0.95 -17.38 -20.19
C TYR A 75 -1.37 -18.82 -20.55
N ARG A 76 -2.28 -19.43 -19.78
CA ARG A 76 -2.86 -20.75 -20.10
C ARG A 76 -3.91 -20.74 -21.20
N THR A 77 -4.42 -19.57 -21.58
CA THR A 77 -5.38 -19.40 -22.68
C THR A 77 -4.69 -18.82 -23.91
N PHE A 78 -3.83 -19.62 -24.54
CA PHE A 78 -3.21 -19.24 -25.81
C PHE A 78 -4.13 -19.61 -26.97
N SER A 79 -4.82 -18.63 -27.55
CA SER A 79 -5.63 -18.82 -28.76
C SER A 79 -4.76 -18.69 -30.01
N ILE A 80 -4.52 -19.79 -30.71
CA ILE A 80 -3.93 -19.78 -32.07
C ILE A 80 -5.09 -19.99 -33.04
N GLY A 81 -5.60 -18.90 -33.62
CA GLY A 81 -6.75 -18.95 -34.53
C GLY A 81 -8.05 -19.33 -33.82
N VAL A 82 -8.82 -20.26 -34.41
CA VAL A 82 -10.16 -20.69 -33.92
C VAL A 82 -10.07 -21.70 -32.76
N PHE A 83 -8.87 -22.20 -32.44
CA PHE A 83 -8.67 -23.20 -31.40
C PHE A 83 -8.16 -22.56 -30.11
N THR A 84 -8.98 -22.64 -29.07
CA THR A 84 -8.59 -22.34 -27.68
C THR A 84 -8.17 -23.63 -27.00
N LEU A 85 -6.86 -23.79 -26.83
CA LEU A 85 -6.28 -24.89 -26.05
C LEU A 85 -6.38 -24.53 -24.55
N VAL A 86 -7.28 -25.19 -23.82
CA VAL A 86 -7.48 -24.99 -22.38
C VAL A 86 -6.73 -26.09 -21.63
N TYR A 87 -5.56 -25.76 -21.06
CA TYR A 87 -4.86 -26.66 -20.15
C TYR A 87 -5.57 -26.65 -18.79
N GLY A 88 -6.38 -27.67 -18.55
CA GLY A 88 -7.10 -27.90 -17.30
C GLY A 88 -6.15 -28.25 -16.15
N GLY A 89 -5.62 -27.23 -15.48
CA GLY A 89 -5.01 -27.38 -14.16
C GLY A 89 -5.99 -26.99 -13.06
N ILE A 90 -6.04 -27.81 -12.03
CA ILE A 90 -6.91 -27.78 -10.85
C ILE A 90 -7.22 -26.36 -10.33
N ASN A 91 -8.49 -26.12 -9.95
CA ASN A 91 -9.13 -24.90 -9.41
C ASN A 91 -8.50 -24.28 -8.13
N PHE A 92 -7.20 -24.48 -7.86
CA PHE A 92 -6.47 -23.91 -6.73
C PHE A 92 -6.31 -22.38 -6.82
N SER A 93 -6.47 -21.82 -8.03
CA SER A 93 -6.29 -20.39 -8.33
C SER A 93 -7.24 -19.47 -7.56
N ASP A 94 -8.51 -19.87 -7.41
CA ASP A 94 -9.57 -18.94 -6.98
C ASP A 94 -9.54 -18.76 -5.47
N THR A 95 -9.26 -19.83 -4.72
CA THR A 95 -9.04 -19.78 -3.28
C THR A 95 -7.78 -18.98 -2.93
N LEU A 96 -6.68 -19.22 -3.65
CA LEU A 96 -5.44 -18.45 -3.46
C LEU A 96 -5.64 -16.96 -3.79
N PHE A 97 -6.37 -16.66 -4.87
CA PHE A 97 -6.72 -15.29 -5.23
C PHE A 97 -7.54 -14.59 -4.14
N LEU A 98 -8.58 -15.27 -3.62
CA LEU A 98 -9.44 -14.71 -2.58
C LEU A 98 -8.66 -14.48 -1.27
N VAL A 99 -7.90 -15.49 -0.82
CA VAL A 99 -7.10 -15.40 0.41
C VAL A 99 -6.01 -14.35 0.26
N GLY A 100 -5.30 -14.33 -0.87
CA GLY A 100 -4.26 -13.34 -1.15
C GLY A 100 -4.81 -11.92 -1.19
N THR A 101 -5.95 -11.70 -1.85
CA THR A 101 -6.63 -10.39 -1.88
C THR A 101 -7.06 -9.96 -0.47
N LEU A 102 -7.61 -10.88 0.32
CA LEU A 102 -8.03 -10.60 1.69
C LEU A 102 -6.83 -10.20 2.56
N LEU A 103 -5.74 -10.96 2.52
CA LEU A 103 -4.52 -10.68 3.29
C LEU A 103 -3.88 -9.36 2.85
N TYR A 104 -3.78 -9.09 1.55
CA TYR A 104 -3.33 -7.80 1.02
C TYR A 104 -4.12 -6.63 1.64
N ARG A 105 -5.46 -6.70 1.61
CA ARG A 105 -6.31 -5.63 2.14
C ARG A 105 -6.19 -5.49 3.65
N LEU A 106 -6.20 -6.60 4.37
CA LEU A 106 -6.06 -6.63 5.83
C LEU A 106 -4.75 -5.97 6.26
N PHE A 107 -3.63 -6.39 5.69
CA PHE A 107 -2.32 -5.84 6.04
C PHE A 107 -2.15 -4.38 5.61
N THR A 108 -2.72 -3.98 4.46
CA THR A 108 -2.71 -2.57 4.02
C THR A 108 -3.44 -1.68 5.02
N LEU A 109 -4.66 -2.05 5.40
CA LEU A 109 -5.45 -1.28 6.35
C LEU A 109 -4.82 -1.30 7.75
N LEU A 110 -4.25 -2.41 8.21
CA LEU A 110 -3.51 -2.46 9.47
C LEU A 110 -2.32 -1.51 9.46
N GLY A 111 -1.55 -1.49 8.36
CA GLY A 111 -0.43 -0.57 8.19
C GLY A 111 -0.88 0.89 8.27
N PHE A 112 -1.89 1.29 7.51
CA PHE A 112 -2.40 2.66 7.55
C PHE A 112 -3.08 3.04 8.86
N TYR A 113 -3.80 2.12 9.50
CA TYR A 113 -4.38 2.33 10.82
C TYR A 113 -3.30 2.58 11.88
N LEU A 114 -2.21 1.79 11.88
CA LEU A 114 -1.10 2.01 12.80
C LEU A 114 -0.42 3.37 12.55
N LEU A 115 -0.22 3.76 11.28
CA LEU A 115 0.30 5.10 10.96
C LEU A 115 -0.65 6.19 11.48
N PHE A 116 -1.94 6.09 11.18
CA PHE A 116 -2.96 7.02 11.69
C PHE A 116 -2.91 7.12 13.22
N ARG A 117 -2.78 5.97 13.90
CA ARG A 117 -2.69 5.89 15.36
C ARG A 117 -1.45 6.55 15.92
N ILE A 118 -0.38 6.77 15.18
CA ILE A 118 0.81 7.46 15.72
C ILE A 118 0.62 8.98 15.77
N TYR A 119 -0.14 9.55 14.84
CA TYR A 119 -0.17 11.00 14.61
C TYR A 119 -1.46 11.70 15.07
N CYS A 120 -2.56 10.97 15.27
CA CYS A 120 -3.83 11.52 15.74
C CYS A 120 -3.95 11.63 17.27
N ARG A 121 -3.34 12.64 17.88
CA ARG A 121 -3.18 12.83 19.35
C ARG A 121 -4.44 12.71 20.26
N ARG A 122 -5.67 12.80 19.73
CA ARG A 122 -6.92 12.63 20.50
C ARG A 122 -7.62 11.34 20.05
N TYR A 123 -7.57 10.31 20.87
CA TYR A 123 -8.25 9.03 20.63
C TYR A 123 -9.47 8.93 21.53
N SER A 124 -10.57 8.44 20.99
CA SER A 124 -11.65 7.85 21.75
C SER A 124 -11.71 6.36 21.41
N LEU A 125 -12.04 5.52 22.40
CA LEU A 125 -12.24 4.07 22.20
C LEU A 125 -13.21 3.80 21.02
N TYR A 126 -14.20 4.67 20.84
CA TYR A 126 -15.17 4.64 19.75
C TYR A 126 -14.53 4.73 18.36
N LEU A 127 -13.46 5.52 18.20
CA LEU A 127 -12.77 5.68 16.93
C LEU A 127 -12.02 4.39 16.56
N ASP A 128 -11.40 3.73 17.53
CA ASP A 128 -10.75 2.43 17.32
C ASP A 128 -11.78 1.33 16.99
N ALA A 129 -12.89 1.28 17.74
CA ALA A 129 -13.97 0.33 17.47
C ALA A 129 -14.57 0.52 16.07
N LEU A 130 -14.78 1.78 15.65
CA LEU A 130 -15.28 2.11 14.31
C LEU A 130 -14.30 1.67 13.21
N MET A 131 -12.99 1.83 13.43
CA MET A 131 -11.98 1.41 12.46
C MET A 131 -11.88 -0.11 12.36
N ILE A 132 -11.93 -0.82 13.49
CA ILE A 132 -11.98 -2.29 13.52
C ILE A 132 -13.24 -2.78 12.79
N TYR A 133 -14.38 -2.14 13.03
CA TYR A 133 -15.63 -2.44 12.32
C TYR A 133 -15.49 -2.27 10.81
N PHE A 134 -14.91 -1.16 10.33
CA PHE A 134 -14.65 -0.98 8.90
C PHE A 134 -13.71 -2.02 8.31
N MET A 135 -12.68 -2.44 9.05
CA MET A 135 -11.77 -3.50 8.60
C MET A 135 -12.50 -4.83 8.44
N ILE A 136 -13.37 -5.19 9.40
CA ILE A 136 -14.19 -6.41 9.34
C ILE A 136 -15.13 -6.37 8.13
N ILE A 137 -15.80 -5.24 7.90
CA ILE A 137 -16.68 -5.07 6.72
C ILE A 137 -15.89 -5.29 5.44
N ILE A 138 -14.72 -4.66 5.30
CA ILE A 138 -13.94 -4.76 4.06
C ILE A 138 -13.40 -6.17 3.85
N MET A 139 -13.06 -6.88 4.92
CA MET A 139 -12.71 -8.30 4.85
C MET A 139 -13.89 -9.16 4.39
N TYR A 140 -15.10 -8.89 4.90
CA TYR A 140 -16.30 -9.62 4.50
C TYR A 140 -16.65 -9.37 3.02
N PHE A 141 -16.53 -8.13 2.54
CA PHE A 141 -16.80 -7.75 1.16
C PHE A 141 -15.54 -7.76 0.26
N ALA A 142 -14.53 -8.57 0.59
CA ALA A 142 -13.24 -8.59 -0.12
C ALA A 142 -13.38 -8.77 -1.64
N SER A 143 -14.37 -9.52 -2.12
CA SER A 143 -14.58 -9.74 -3.56
C SER A 143 -15.35 -8.61 -4.27
N HIS A 144 -16.21 -7.86 -3.57
CA HIS A 144 -17.17 -6.93 -4.19
C HIS A 144 -16.86 -5.44 -3.94
N ALA A 145 -16.00 -5.15 -2.96
CA ALA A 145 -15.83 -3.80 -2.41
C ALA A 145 -14.47 -3.18 -2.73
N TYR A 146 -14.04 -3.23 -3.99
CA TYR A 146 -12.76 -2.65 -4.44
C TYR A 146 -12.68 -1.14 -4.12
N TYR A 147 -13.71 -0.37 -4.51
CA TYR A 147 -13.78 1.07 -4.26
C TYR A 147 -13.82 1.43 -2.78
N ILE A 148 -14.55 0.64 -1.98
CA ILE A 148 -14.69 0.87 -0.54
C ILE A 148 -13.34 0.67 0.14
N PHE A 149 -12.57 -0.35 -0.25
CA PHE A 149 -11.21 -0.55 0.28
C PHE A 149 -10.32 0.68 0.06
N HIS A 150 -10.26 1.21 -1.16
CA HIS A 150 -9.45 2.39 -1.47
C HIS A 150 -9.97 3.66 -0.79
N LEU A 151 -11.30 3.81 -0.66
CA LEU A 151 -11.90 4.90 0.10
C LEU A 151 -11.51 4.85 1.58
N THR A 152 -11.53 3.68 2.20
CA THR A 152 -11.12 3.52 3.61
C THR A 152 -9.62 3.76 3.79
N ALA A 153 -8.78 3.27 2.87
CA ALA A 153 -7.35 3.60 2.87
C ALA A 153 -7.11 5.11 2.78
N LEU A 154 -7.85 5.80 1.91
CA LEU A 154 -7.81 7.25 1.77
C LEU A 154 -8.19 7.97 3.08
N LEU A 155 -9.23 7.51 3.78
CA LEU A 155 -9.66 8.06 5.07
C LEU A 155 -8.56 7.98 6.14
N PHE A 156 -7.72 6.94 6.13
CA PHE A 156 -6.57 6.86 7.03
C PHE A 156 -5.42 7.77 6.61
N LEU A 157 -5.19 7.93 5.30
CA LEU A 157 -4.09 8.73 4.77
C LEU A 157 -4.33 10.24 4.89
N LEU A 158 -5.56 10.73 4.70
CA LEU A 158 -5.86 12.17 4.72
C LEU A 158 -5.44 12.89 6.03
N PRO A 159 -5.76 12.36 7.24
CA PRO A 159 -5.28 12.93 8.50
C PRO A 159 -3.76 12.93 8.61
N LEU A 160 -3.09 11.91 8.08
CA LEU A 160 -1.64 11.78 8.07
C LEU A 160 -1.00 12.87 7.20
N VAL A 161 -1.50 13.04 5.97
CA VAL A 161 -1.07 14.10 5.05
C VAL A 161 -1.26 15.47 5.68
N ARG A 162 -2.45 15.74 6.24
CA ARG A 162 -2.74 16.99 6.94
C ARG A 162 -1.76 17.23 8.10
N HIS A 163 -1.49 16.21 8.91
CA HIS A 163 -0.55 16.30 10.02
C HIS A 163 0.84 16.73 9.55
N TYR A 164 1.37 16.08 8.52
CA TYR A 164 2.69 16.41 7.99
C TYR A 164 2.75 17.77 7.29
N ILE A 165 1.69 18.19 6.59
CA ILE A 165 1.60 19.54 6.02
C ILE A 165 1.65 20.60 7.12
N ILE A 166 0.89 20.42 8.20
CA ILE A 166 0.90 21.35 9.34
C ILE A 166 2.27 21.35 10.02
N ASN A 167 2.86 20.17 10.22
CA ASN A 167 4.18 20.05 10.85
C ASN A 167 5.28 20.72 10.01
N TYR A 168 5.24 20.55 8.69
CA TYR A 168 6.14 21.24 7.76
C TYR A 168 5.96 22.76 7.81
N ARG A 169 4.72 23.25 7.81
CA ARG A 169 4.46 24.70 7.91
C ARG A 169 5.03 25.31 9.20
N ARG A 170 5.07 24.55 10.29
CA ARG A 170 5.61 24.97 11.59
C ARG A 170 7.13 24.88 11.68
N THR A 171 7.72 23.78 11.24
CA THR A 171 9.16 23.50 11.40
C THR A 171 10.02 23.94 10.23
N LYS A 172 9.41 24.12 9.04
CA LYS A 172 10.07 24.36 7.75
C LYS A 172 11.15 23.32 7.39
N ASP A 173 11.06 22.13 7.99
CA ASP A 173 11.97 21.04 7.74
C ASP A 173 11.73 20.40 6.35
N LYS A 174 12.79 20.36 5.53
CA LYS A 174 12.74 19.78 4.19
C LYS A 174 12.38 18.28 4.22
N ALA A 175 12.83 17.54 5.24
CA ALA A 175 12.45 16.12 5.36
C ALA A 175 10.95 16.00 5.67
N GLY A 176 10.42 16.81 6.60
CA GLY A 176 8.97 16.90 6.84
C GLY A 176 8.15 17.24 5.58
N GLN A 177 8.68 18.10 4.70
CA GLN A 177 8.04 18.41 3.42
C GLN A 177 7.97 17.19 2.49
N LEU A 178 9.08 16.46 2.35
CA LEU A 178 9.13 15.27 1.50
C LEU A 178 8.19 14.18 2.01
N ILE A 179 8.10 13.98 3.33
CA ILE A 179 7.13 13.04 3.92
C ILE A 179 5.70 13.45 3.59
N ALA A 180 5.37 14.74 3.69
CA ALA A 180 4.04 15.25 3.36
C ALA A 180 3.68 14.98 1.88
N TRP A 181 4.61 15.24 0.96
CA TRP A 181 4.43 14.95 -0.47
C TRP A 181 4.29 13.45 -0.74
N SER A 182 5.09 12.63 -0.05
CA SER A 182 5.07 11.19 -0.24
C SER A 182 3.72 10.60 0.14
N PHE A 183 3.22 10.90 1.35
CA PHE A 183 1.90 10.45 1.76
C PHE A 183 0.78 11.11 0.95
N GLY A 184 0.98 12.34 0.47
CA GLY A 184 0.05 13.02 -0.43
C GLY A 184 -0.10 12.27 -1.75
N LEU A 185 1.01 11.81 -2.34
CA LEU A 185 1.00 10.99 -3.56
C LEU A 185 0.38 9.62 -3.32
N ILE A 186 0.70 8.94 -2.21
CA ILE A 186 0.05 7.66 -1.85
C ILE A 186 -1.47 7.87 -1.64
N ALA A 187 -1.90 8.99 -1.07
CA ALA A 187 -3.33 9.31 -0.96
C ALA A 187 -3.96 9.57 -2.34
N ALA A 188 -3.28 10.32 -3.20
CA ALA A 188 -3.72 10.57 -4.57
C ALA A 188 -3.83 9.28 -5.39
N SER A 189 -2.94 8.30 -5.18
CA SER A 189 -3.06 6.99 -5.83
C SER A 189 -4.33 6.27 -5.40
N GLN A 190 -4.76 6.37 -4.13
CA GLN A 190 -6.04 5.79 -3.69
C GLN A 190 -7.23 6.45 -4.39
N VAL A 191 -7.19 7.77 -4.63
CA VAL A 191 -8.23 8.47 -5.39
C VAL A 191 -8.27 7.96 -6.83
N ALA A 192 -7.12 7.82 -7.49
CA ALA A 192 -7.04 7.24 -8.82
C ALA A 192 -7.56 5.80 -8.84
N SER A 193 -7.23 4.99 -7.82
CA SER A 193 -7.74 3.63 -7.68
C SER A 193 -9.25 3.55 -7.53
N ILE A 194 -9.89 4.53 -6.88
CA ILE A 194 -11.37 4.61 -6.82
C ILE A 194 -11.96 4.82 -8.23
N LEU A 195 -11.24 5.46 -9.14
CA LEU A 195 -11.71 5.75 -10.50
C LEU A 195 -11.44 4.61 -11.50
N LEU A 196 -10.98 3.44 -11.03
CA LEU A 196 -10.61 2.32 -11.91
C LEU A 196 -11.75 1.69 -12.68
N SER A 197 -12.98 1.97 -12.31
CA SER A 197 -14.15 1.49 -13.07
C SER A 197 -14.35 2.26 -14.39
N ILE A 198 -13.59 3.33 -14.63
CA ILE A 198 -13.70 4.16 -15.83
C ILE A 198 -12.77 3.65 -16.95
N ASP A 199 -11.48 3.47 -16.67
CA ASP A 199 -10.48 3.10 -17.68
C ASP A 199 -9.29 2.34 -17.05
N GLN A 200 -8.75 1.34 -17.75
CA GLN A 200 -7.55 0.61 -17.36
C GLN A 200 -6.30 1.49 -17.32
N ILE A 201 -6.24 2.59 -18.07
CA ILE A 201 -5.12 3.54 -18.02
C ILE A 201 -5.01 4.18 -16.63
N VAL A 202 -6.14 4.38 -15.95
CA VAL A 202 -6.17 4.91 -14.58
C VAL A 202 -5.44 3.97 -13.60
N TYR A 203 -5.39 2.66 -13.90
CA TYR A 203 -4.64 1.67 -13.11
C TYR A 203 -3.15 1.98 -13.13
N VAL A 204 -2.61 2.18 -14.32
CA VAL A 204 -1.19 2.48 -14.53
C VAL A 204 -0.83 3.80 -13.86
N LEU A 205 -1.70 4.81 -13.96
CA LEU A 205 -1.50 6.09 -13.29
C LEU A 205 -1.52 5.95 -11.77
N ALA A 206 -2.45 5.17 -11.21
CA ALA A 206 -2.51 4.93 -9.77
C ALA A 206 -1.22 4.27 -9.26
N GLU A 207 -0.78 3.19 -9.92
CA GLU A 207 0.47 2.49 -9.57
C GLU A 207 1.70 3.39 -9.73
N GLY A 208 1.75 4.20 -10.80
CA GLY A 208 2.84 5.15 -11.05
C GLY A 208 2.90 6.27 -9.99
N ILE A 209 1.78 6.86 -9.63
CA ILE A 209 1.70 7.88 -8.56
C ILE A 209 2.14 7.26 -7.22
N GLN A 210 1.69 6.05 -6.92
CA GLN A 210 2.06 5.33 -5.71
C GLN A 210 3.56 5.04 -5.65
N PHE A 211 4.15 4.58 -6.77
CA PHE A 211 5.58 4.35 -6.90
C PHE A 211 6.39 5.61 -6.60
N ILE A 212 6.02 6.76 -7.19
CA ILE A 212 6.69 8.04 -6.92
C ILE A 212 6.58 8.39 -5.42
N GLY A 213 5.42 8.14 -4.80
CA GLY A 213 5.23 8.29 -3.36
C GLY A 213 6.23 7.48 -2.53
N TYR A 214 6.45 6.21 -2.86
CA TYR A 214 7.44 5.37 -2.17
C TYR A 214 8.89 5.80 -2.43
N VAL A 215 9.21 6.24 -3.65
CA VAL A 215 10.53 6.81 -3.97
C VAL A 215 10.82 8.03 -3.07
N LEU A 216 9.86 8.93 -2.90
CA LEU A 216 10.01 10.09 -2.02
C LEU A 216 10.17 9.70 -0.53
N LEU A 217 9.47 8.66 -0.06
CA LEU A 217 9.69 8.12 1.29
C LEU A 217 11.12 7.60 1.46
N LEU A 218 11.63 6.84 0.48
CA LEU A 218 13.00 6.35 0.50
C LEU A 218 14.01 7.51 0.55
N LEU A 219 13.84 8.50 -0.32
CA LEU A 219 14.70 9.69 -0.35
C LEU A 219 14.70 10.43 0.98
N THR A 220 13.56 10.53 1.65
CA THR A 220 13.47 11.13 2.99
C THR A 220 14.32 10.36 3.99
N VAL A 221 14.21 9.03 4.04
CA VAL A 221 14.99 8.21 4.98
C VAL A 221 16.49 8.33 4.71
N LEU A 222 16.90 8.33 3.44
CA LEU A 222 18.30 8.56 3.07
C LEU A 222 18.75 9.95 3.52
N MET A 223 17.96 10.99 3.26
CA MET A 223 18.26 12.37 3.69
C MET A 223 18.47 12.46 5.20
N VAL A 224 17.53 11.94 6.00
CA VAL A 224 17.64 11.97 7.47
C VAL A 224 18.90 11.23 7.94
N ARG A 225 19.25 10.09 7.32
CA ARG A 225 20.44 9.32 7.69
C ARG A 225 21.75 10.03 7.35
N PHE A 226 21.83 10.72 6.20
CA PHE A 226 23.04 11.45 5.79
C PHE A 226 23.22 12.76 6.54
N TYR A 227 22.15 13.56 6.73
CA TYR A 227 22.25 14.83 7.45
C TYR A 227 22.40 14.65 8.96
N GLY A 228 21.85 13.56 9.54
CA GLY A 228 22.04 13.23 10.95
C GLY A 228 23.50 12.91 11.32
N LYS A 229 24.35 12.50 10.36
CA LYS A 229 25.77 12.24 10.58
C LYS A 229 26.65 13.50 10.59
N LYS A 230 26.21 14.61 9.97
CA LYS A 230 27.01 15.85 9.87
C LYS A 230 26.96 16.76 11.11
N LYS A 231 26.10 16.45 12.09
CA LYS A 231 25.92 17.23 13.33
C LYS A 231 26.52 16.57 14.59
N LYS A 232 27.29 15.50 14.43
CA LYS A 232 28.16 14.95 15.49
C LYS A 232 29.59 15.30 15.14
#